data_AF-A0A2V9WPG9-F1
#
_entry.id   AF-A0A2V9WPG9-F1
#
_cell.length_a   1.000
_cell.length_b   1.000
_cell.length_c   1.000
_cell.angle_alpha   90.00
_cell.angle_beta   90.00
_cell.angle_gamma   90.00
#
_symmetry.space_group_name_H-M   'P 1'
#
loop_
_entity.id
_entity.type
_entity.pdbx_description
1 polymer ?
#
loop_
_entity_poly.entity_id
_entity_poly.type
_entity_poly.pdbx_seq_one_letter_code
_entity_poly.pdbx_strand_id
1 'polypeptide(L)'
;MTFGITDQFGDEYKLKGIVIRTDQPIQPRLFLSRRLVSSLKKLSDLRPAKRRELDEARKLPLEWNHGGAQEEVDLILSEEKRAYAANGRIRGGLGSLNVGLQSEPNLGWTTVGNVPSLLWDKAQAKPVDSPNLVRLIKLRNSLQGAGKDNLERYLLSHLHKSSTYADTSYFIFIALHRMDRTVDALTQARAHLEGDKVYAYSNLLGTLAAVVSREHFAIDPALYPRIQKVLEGSTEHDFKLAEKINLARLLQLASELSEPDADTSRPRATLASEGTENSTNSAKS
;
A
#
# COMPACT_ATOMS: atom_id res chain seq x y z
N MET A 1 -28.87 23.13 28.12
CA MET A 1 -28.12 23.97 27.17
C MET A 1 -28.89 23.94 25.85
N THR A 2 -29.30 25.09 25.33
CA THR A 2 -30.12 25.17 24.11
C THR A 2 -29.21 25.69 23.00
N PHE A 3 -29.05 24.93 21.92
CA PHE A 3 -28.32 25.38 20.74
C PHE A 3 -29.32 25.99 19.76
N GLY A 4 -29.07 27.24 19.36
CA GLY A 4 -29.79 27.91 18.28
C GLY A 4 -28.96 27.83 17.01
N ILE A 5 -29.55 27.40 15.91
CA ILE A 5 -28.96 27.46 14.57
C ILE A 5 -29.88 28.32 13.73
N THR A 6 -29.31 29.34 13.08
CA THR A 6 -30.00 30.18 12.11
C THR A 6 -29.57 29.73 10.73
N ASP A 7 -30.53 29.48 9.85
CA ASP A 7 -30.21 29.11 8.47
C ASP A 7 -29.87 30.33 7.61
N GLN A 8 -29.49 30.08 6.35
CA GLN A 8 -29.14 31.11 5.37
C GLN A 8 -30.33 31.99 4.95
N PHE A 9 -31.56 31.62 5.31
CA PHE A 9 -32.78 32.39 5.08
C PHE A 9 -33.21 33.19 6.32
N GLY A 10 -32.48 33.06 7.42
CA GLY A 10 -32.71 33.81 8.66
C GLY A 10 -33.66 33.12 9.64
N ASP A 11 -34.06 31.87 9.37
CA ASP A 11 -34.95 31.14 10.26
C ASP A 11 -34.18 30.52 11.42
N GLU A 12 -34.61 30.83 12.65
CA GLU A 12 -34.00 30.32 13.89
C GLU A 12 -34.66 29.01 14.35
N TYR A 13 -33.85 27.95 14.43
CA TYR A 13 -34.26 26.67 14.96
C TYR A 13 -33.66 26.44 16.35
N LYS A 14 -34.52 26.24 17.35
CA LYS A 14 -34.13 25.96 18.74
C LYS A 14 -34.28 24.48 19.02
N LEU A 15 -33.16 23.75 19.00
CA LEU A 15 -33.14 22.33 19.36
C LEU A 15 -33.08 22.20 20.89
N LYS A 16 -34.19 21.79 21.50
CA LYS A 16 -34.25 21.41 22.91
C LYS A 16 -34.12 19.89 23.03
N GLY A 17 -33.10 19.43 23.76
CA GLY A 17 -33.05 18.06 24.29
C GLY A 17 -32.33 17.03 23.42
N ILE A 18 -31.15 17.34 22.87
CA ILE A 18 -30.28 16.28 22.33
C ILE A 18 -29.68 15.50 23.51
N VAL A 19 -30.27 14.35 23.84
CA VAL A 19 -29.71 13.37 24.77
C VAL A 19 -28.80 12.44 23.97
N ILE A 20 -27.49 12.69 23.98
CA ILE A 20 -26.52 11.75 23.41
C ILE A 20 -26.45 10.55 24.38
N ARG A 21 -27.13 9.45 24.04
CA ARG A 21 -26.92 8.17 24.71
C ARG A 21 -25.59 7.61 24.25
N THR A 22 -24.59 7.69 25.11
CA THR A 22 -23.36 6.90 25.00
C THR A 22 -23.69 5.45 25.34
N ASP A 23 -24.15 4.69 24.35
CA ASP A 23 -24.21 3.24 24.45
C ASP A 23 -22.78 2.70 24.40
N GLN A 24 -22.17 2.48 25.57
CA GLN A 24 -20.94 1.70 25.64
C GLN A 24 -21.29 0.21 25.44
N PRO A 25 -20.83 -0.44 24.37
CA PRO A 25 -21.01 -1.88 24.24
C PRO A 25 -20.17 -2.60 25.30
N ILE A 26 -20.85 -3.40 26.11
CA ILE A 26 -20.25 -4.36 27.05
C ILE A 26 -19.42 -5.34 26.24
N GLN A 27 -18.10 -5.35 26.45
CA GLN A 27 -17.20 -6.28 25.77
C GLN A 27 -17.45 -7.72 26.25
N PRO A 28 -17.70 -8.69 25.34
CA PRO A 28 -17.81 -10.10 25.71
C PRO A 28 -16.43 -10.66 26.11
N ARG A 29 -16.39 -11.39 27.22
CA ARG A 29 -15.21 -12.10 27.71
C ARG A 29 -14.79 -13.17 26.71
N LEU A 30 -13.62 -13.01 26.10
CA LEU A 30 -13.01 -13.96 25.18
C LEU A 30 -12.57 -15.25 25.91
N PHE A 31 -13.10 -16.37 25.45
CA PHE A 31 -12.79 -17.73 25.92
C PHE A 31 -11.36 -18.17 25.52
N LEU A 32 -10.74 -18.94 26.42
CA LEU A 32 -9.32 -19.34 26.49
C LEU A 32 -8.79 -20.31 25.40
N SER A 33 -9.46 -20.52 24.27
CA SER A 33 -9.13 -21.61 23.34
C SER A 33 -8.16 -21.27 22.19
N ARG A 34 -7.56 -20.08 22.11
CA ARG A 34 -6.63 -19.70 21.02
C ARG A 34 -5.13 -19.81 21.35
N ARG A 35 -4.72 -20.77 22.19
CA ARG A 35 -3.30 -20.98 22.56
C ARG A 35 -2.53 -22.06 21.78
N LEU A 36 -3.10 -22.70 20.75
CA LEU A 36 -2.41 -23.80 20.04
C LEU A 36 -2.04 -23.56 18.56
N VAL A 37 -2.40 -22.43 17.96
CA VAL A 37 -2.06 -22.14 16.54
C VAL A 37 -0.80 -21.26 16.38
N SER A 38 -0.22 -20.76 17.48
CA SER A 38 0.98 -19.91 17.44
C SER A 38 2.30 -20.67 17.24
N SER A 39 2.29 -22.01 17.25
CA SER A 39 3.51 -22.82 17.24
C SER A 39 3.96 -23.23 15.84
N LEU A 40 3.08 -23.20 14.83
CA LEU A 40 3.41 -23.63 13.46
C LEU A 40 3.80 -22.49 12.51
N LYS A 41 3.51 -21.22 12.85
CA LYS A 41 3.97 -20.04 12.08
C LYS A 41 5.44 -19.65 12.33
N LYS A 42 6.14 -20.30 13.27
CA LYS A 42 7.54 -20.00 13.59
C LYS A 42 8.58 -20.62 12.65
N LEU A 43 8.18 -21.46 11.69
CA LEU A 43 9.12 -22.13 10.78
C LEU A 43 9.32 -21.39 9.44
N SER A 44 8.41 -20.49 9.04
CA SER A 44 8.56 -19.68 7.82
C SER A 44 9.49 -18.46 7.97
N ASP A 45 9.84 -18.09 9.21
CA ASP A 45 10.76 -16.98 9.52
C ASP A 45 12.24 -17.38 9.50
N LEU A 46 12.57 -18.63 9.12
CA LEU A 46 13.94 -19.11 8.94
C LEU A 46 14.52 -18.82 7.54
N ARG A 47 14.09 -17.72 6.89
CA ARG A 47 14.94 -17.08 5.88
C ARG A 47 16.06 -16.35 6.61
N PRO A 48 17.33 -16.48 6.20
CA PRO A 48 18.45 -16.04 7.01
C PRO A 48 18.39 -14.52 7.25
N ALA A 49 18.20 -14.14 8.51
CA ALA A 49 18.30 -12.76 9.04
C ALA A 49 19.67 -12.11 8.82
N LYS A 50 20.64 -12.85 8.26
CA LYS A 50 22.03 -12.42 8.02
C LYS A 50 22.18 -11.27 7.03
N ARG A 51 21.15 -10.94 6.23
CA ARG A 51 21.17 -9.80 5.29
C ARG A 51 20.78 -8.47 5.95
N ARG A 52 20.00 -8.47 7.05
CA ARG A 52 19.49 -7.24 7.69
C ARG A 52 20.48 -6.57 8.63
N GLU A 53 21.28 -7.34 9.35
CA GLU A 53 22.23 -6.80 10.33
C GLU A 53 23.44 -6.10 9.67
N LEU A 54 23.69 -6.37 8.39
CA LEU A 54 24.72 -5.69 7.59
C LEU A 54 24.25 -4.33 7.02
N ASP A 55 22.94 -4.08 6.94
CA ASP A 55 22.38 -2.84 6.38
C ASP A 55 22.13 -1.76 7.44
N GLU A 56 21.95 -2.11 8.73
CA GLU A 56 21.75 -1.12 9.82
C GLU A 56 23.00 -0.29 10.17
N ALA A 57 24.21 -0.71 9.75
CA ALA A 57 25.47 -0.09 10.18
C ALA A 57 26.12 0.87 9.17
N ARG A 58 25.62 0.97 7.93
CA ARG A 58 26.19 1.89 6.92
C ARG A 58 25.32 3.13 6.79
N LYS A 59 25.65 4.18 7.55
CA LYS A 59 25.11 5.53 7.34
C LYS A 59 25.27 5.88 5.85
N LEU A 60 24.17 6.07 5.15
CA LEU A 60 24.18 6.51 3.75
C LEU A 60 24.88 7.89 3.70
N PRO A 61 25.80 8.13 2.75
CA PRO A 61 26.44 9.43 2.66
C PRO A 61 25.42 10.51 2.27
N LEU A 62 25.55 11.68 2.89
CA LEU A 62 24.64 12.82 2.68
C LEU A 62 24.71 13.37 1.25
N GLU A 63 25.91 13.30 0.66
CA GLU A 63 26.18 13.68 -0.72
C GLU A 63 26.86 12.49 -1.40
N TRP A 64 26.19 11.89 -2.37
CA TRP A 64 26.82 10.93 -3.26
C TRP A 64 27.54 11.69 -4.36
N ASN A 65 28.86 11.60 -4.44
CA ASN A 65 29.59 11.98 -5.64
C ASN A 65 29.78 10.72 -6.50
N HIS A 66 28.87 10.51 -7.44
CA HIS A 66 28.79 9.26 -8.22
C HIS A 66 29.71 9.28 -9.46
N GLY A 67 30.47 10.35 -9.70
CA GLY A 67 31.41 10.45 -10.83
C GLY A 67 30.77 10.14 -12.18
N GLY A 68 29.47 10.44 -12.36
CA GLY A 68 28.69 10.13 -13.56
C GLY A 68 28.04 8.74 -13.60
N ALA A 69 28.33 7.84 -12.64
CA ALA A 69 27.81 6.46 -12.67
C ALA A 69 26.28 6.32 -12.53
N GLN A 70 25.57 7.41 -12.21
CA GLN A 70 24.11 7.46 -12.07
C GLN A 70 23.47 8.52 -12.96
N GLU A 71 24.17 8.99 -14.01
CA GLU A 71 23.69 10.07 -14.89
C GLU A 71 22.31 9.81 -15.48
N GLU A 72 22.02 8.56 -15.87
CA GLU A 72 20.69 8.19 -16.38
C GLU A 72 19.59 8.32 -15.32
N VAL A 73 19.89 7.98 -14.06
CA VAL A 73 18.95 8.14 -12.94
C VAL A 73 18.73 9.62 -12.67
N ASP A 74 19.78 10.42 -12.68
CA ASP A 74 19.71 11.87 -12.47
C ASP A 74 18.89 12.57 -13.55
N LEU A 75 19.03 12.13 -14.80
CA LEU A 75 18.23 12.64 -15.91
C LEU A 75 16.74 12.35 -15.70
N ILE A 76 16.39 11.13 -15.25
CA ILE A 76 14.99 10.77 -14.95
C ILE A 76 14.45 11.58 -13.77
N LEU A 77 15.21 11.71 -12.67
CA LEU A 77 14.80 12.47 -11.49
C LEU A 77 14.67 13.97 -11.80
N SER A 78 15.54 14.50 -12.65
CA SER A 78 15.48 15.91 -13.09
C SER A 78 14.25 16.18 -13.95
N GLU A 79 13.89 15.26 -14.84
CA GLU A 79 12.65 15.36 -15.61
C GLU A 79 11.42 15.22 -14.70
N GLU A 80 11.46 14.35 -13.69
CA GLU A 80 10.38 14.28 -12.71
C GLU A 80 10.26 15.58 -11.91
N LYS A 81 11.37 16.18 -11.51
CA LYS A 81 11.37 17.47 -10.84
C LYS A 81 10.75 18.57 -11.71
N ARG A 82 11.04 18.56 -13.01
CA ARG A 82 10.38 19.45 -13.98
C ARG A 82 8.88 19.17 -14.08
N ALA A 83 8.48 17.91 -14.12
CA ALA A 83 7.07 17.51 -14.13
C ALA A 83 6.36 17.94 -12.84
N TYR A 84 7.00 17.81 -11.68
CA TYR A 84 6.48 18.27 -10.39
C TYR A 84 6.35 19.79 -10.33
N ALA A 85 7.31 20.54 -10.86
CA ALA A 85 7.17 21.99 -10.97
C ALA A 85 5.96 22.39 -11.85
N ALA A 86 5.65 21.61 -12.89
CA ALA A 86 4.52 21.84 -13.78
C ALA A 86 3.17 21.32 -13.25
N ASN A 87 3.15 20.21 -12.51
CA ASN A 87 1.94 19.51 -12.06
C ASN A 87 2.07 18.97 -10.62
N GLY A 88 2.62 19.80 -9.74
CA GLY A 88 2.83 19.45 -8.35
C GLY A 88 1.61 19.70 -7.46
N ARG A 89 1.86 19.71 -6.15
CA ARG A 89 0.84 19.80 -5.11
C ARG A 89 -0.11 20.99 -5.27
N ILE A 90 0.39 22.16 -5.67
CA ILE A 90 -0.41 23.39 -5.84
C ILE A 90 -1.52 23.18 -6.89
N ARG A 91 -1.32 22.28 -7.85
CA ARG A 91 -2.30 21.93 -8.89
C ARG A 91 -3.06 20.63 -8.57
N GLY A 92 -2.90 20.10 -7.37
CA GLY A 92 -3.49 18.82 -6.94
C GLY A 92 -2.78 17.57 -7.47
N GLY A 93 -1.70 17.73 -8.24
CA GLY A 93 -0.95 16.64 -8.87
C GLY A 93 0.28 16.19 -8.08
N LEU A 94 0.89 15.10 -8.55
CA LEU A 94 2.16 14.56 -8.07
C LEU A 94 3.09 14.33 -9.27
N GLY A 95 3.44 15.43 -9.94
CA GLY A 95 4.34 15.46 -11.10
C GLY A 95 3.82 14.62 -12.26
N SER A 96 4.58 13.60 -12.66
CA SER A 96 4.22 12.75 -13.80
C SER A 96 3.26 11.61 -13.44
N LEU A 97 2.96 11.40 -12.16
CA LEU A 97 2.09 10.31 -11.73
C LEU A 97 0.64 10.51 -12.20
N ASN A 98 -0.02 9.40 -12.54
CA ASN A 98 -1.44 9.35 -12.88
C ASN A 98 -2.40 9.44 -11.65
N VAL A 99 -1.93 10.08 -10.57
CA VAL A 99 -2.63 10.27 -9.30
C VAL A 99 -2.46 11.70 -8.79
N GLY A 100 -3.50 12.19 -8.11
CA GLY A 100 -3.40 13.37 -7.27
C GLY A 100 -3.15 13.03 -5.81
N LEU A 101 -2.91 14.07 -5.00
CA LEU A 101 -2.63 13.93 -3.57
C LEU A 101 -3.82 13.30 -2.81
N GLN A 102 -5.04 13.64 -3.21
CA GLN A 102 -6.28 13.04 -2.72
C GLN A 102 -6.68 11.88 -3.63
N SER A 103 -5.99 10.75 -3.48
CA SER A 103 -6.30 9.53 -4.22
C SER A 103 -7.45 8.78 -3.53
N GLU A 104 -8.66 9.32 -3.67
CA GLU A 104 -9.93 8.72 -3.23
C GLU A 104 -10.86 8.55 -4.46
N PRO A 105 -11.66 7.47 -4.53
CA PRO A 105 -12.78 7.36 -5.45
C PRO A 105 -13.66 8.61 -5.41
N ASN A 106 -14.20 9.02 -6.57
CA ASN A 106 -15.02 10.23 -6.71
C ASN A 106 -14.36 11.52 -6.16
N LEU A 107 -13.02 11.59 -6.13
CA LEU A 107 -12.27 12.72 -5.56
C LEU A 107 -12.60 12.98 -4.07
N GLY A 108 -13.07 11.97 -3.35
CA GLY A 108 -13.53 12.11 -1.96
C GLY A 108 -14.89 12.79 -1.81
N TRP A 109 -15.60 13.06 -2.91
CA TRP A 109 -16.95 13.61 -2.86
C TRP A 109 -17.92 12.55 -2.36
N THR A 110 -18.73 12.94 -1.38
CA THR A 110 -19.80 12.12 -0.82
C THR A 110 -21.12 12.87 -0.92
N THR A 111 -22.16 12.16 -1.34
CA THR A 111 -23.54 12.64 -1.12
C THR A 111 -23.83 12.60 0.38
N VAL A 112 -24.58 13.57 0.88
CA VAL A 112 -24.99 13.64 2.28
C VAL A 112 -25.59 12.30 2.71
N GLY A 113 -25.05 11.70 3.79
CA GLY A 113 -25.47 10.40 4.31
C GLY A 113 -24.65 9.19 3.87
N ASN A 114 -23.70 9.34 2.93
CA ASN A 114 -22.83 8.24 2.50
C ASN A 114 -21.42 8.34 3.09
N VAL A 115 -20.86 7.19 3.47
CA VAL A 115 -19.46 7.07 3.90
C VAL A 115 -18.54 7.17 2.68
N PRO A 116 -17.47 7.99 2.70
CA PRO A 116 -16.54 8.10 1.58
C PRO A 116 -15.89 6.75 1.30
N SER A 117 -15.92 6.33 0.04
CA SER A 117 -15.14 5.17 -0.38
C SER A 117 -13.65 5.51 -0.28
N LEU A 118 -12.89 4.68 0.42
CA LEU A 118 -11.46 4.89 0.63
C LEU A 118 -10.58 4.05 -0.31
N LEU A 119 -11.14 2.98 -0.86
CA LEU A 119 -10.46 2.02 -1.74
C LEU A 119 -11.19 1.94 -3.07
N TRP A 120 -10.45 1.73 -4.14
CA TRP A 120 -11.02 1.51 -5.46
C TRP A 120 -11.47 0.07 -5.63
N ASP A 121 -12.60 -0.13 -6.30
CA ASP A 121 -12.99 -1.46 -6.76
C ASP A 121 -11.97 -1.98 -7.78
N LYS A 122 -11.69 -3.29 -7.74
CA LYS A 122 -10.68 -3.92 -8.62
C LYS A 122 -10.92 -3.65 -10.11
N ALA A 123 -12.19 -3.55 -10.53
CA ALA A 123 -12.56 -3.28 -11.92
C ALA A 123 -12.29 -1.83 -12.37
N GLN A 124 -12.24 -0.89 -11.43
CA GLN A 124 -12.07 0.55 -11.70
C GLN A 124 -10.66 1.04 -11.33
N ALA A 125 -9.96 0.28 -10.50
CA ALA A 125 -8.63 0.61 -10.02
C ALA A 125 -7.60 0.62 -11.16
N LYS A 126 -6.95 1.78 -11.35
CA LYS A 126 -5.77 1.91 -12.22
C LYS A 126 -4.52 1.96 -11.34
N PRO A 127 -3.50 1.12 -11.58
CA PRO A 127 -2.24 1.20 -10.86
C PRO A 127 -1.63 2.61 -10.93
N VAL A 128 -0.94 2.99 -9.86
CA VAL A 128 -0.16 4.21 -9.79
C VAL A 128 1.06 4.06 -10.70
N ASP A 129 1.14 4.90 -11.72
CA ASP A 129 2.15 4.78 -12.78
C ASP A 129 2.56 6.14 -13.35
N SER A 130 3.74 6.17 -13.99
CA SER A 130 4.18 7.28 -14.85
C SER A 130 5.20 6.85 -15.91
N PRO A 131 5.35 7.61 -17.00
CA PRO A 131 6.38 7.34 -18.00
C PRO A 131 7.81 7.34 -17.42
N ASN A 132 8.09 8.21 -16.45
CA ASN A 132 9.39 8.29 -15.78
C ASN A 132 9.63 7.06 -14.89
N LEU A 133 8.59 6.57 -14.22
CA LEU A 133 8.67 5.37 -13.39
C LEU A 133 9.01 4.15 -14.25
N VAL A 134 8.33 3.98 -15.38
CA VAL A 134 8.59 2.90 -16.34
C VAL A 134 10.06 2.92 -16.82
N ARG A 135 10.60 4.11 -17.13
CA ARG A 135 12.01 4.26 -17.54
C ARG A 135 12.97 3.83 -16.42
N LEU A 136 12.72 4.27 -15.19
CA LEU A 136 13.57 3.94 -14.04
C LEU A 136 13.55 2.45 -13.71
N ILE A 137 12.38 1.80 -13.79
CA ILE A 137 12.26 0.35 -13.60
C ILE A 137 12.95 -0.42 -14.73
N LYS A 138 12.84 0.05 -15.98
CA LYS A 138 13.56 -0.55 -17.11
C LYS A 138 15.07 -0.45 -16.93
N LEU A 139 15.59 0.69 -16.47
CA LEU A 139 16.99 0.90 -16.13
C LEU A 139 17.44 -0.06 -15.01
N ARG A 140 16.71 -0.15 -13.91
CA ARG A 140 17.02 -1.13 -12.85
C ARG A 140 17.05 -2.57 -13.37
N ASN A 141 16.15 -2.92 -14.29
CA ASN A 141 16.08 -4.26 -14.85
C ASN A 141 17.23 -4.58 -15.84
N SER A 142 17.85 -3.58 -16.47
CA SER A 142 19.02 -3.78 -17.32
C SER A 142 20.32 -3.95 -16.52
N LEU A 143 20.38 -3.43 -15.30
CA LEU A 143 21.53 -3.60 -14.40
C LEU A 143 21.61 -5.04 -13.85
N GLN A 144 22.81 -5.49 -13.48
CA GLN A 144 23.04 -6.81 -12.86
C GLN A 144 23.80 -6.70 -11.53
N GLY A 145 23.55 -7.65 -10.64
CA GLY A 145 24.26 -7.80 -9.35
C GLY A 145 24.32 -6.48 -8.56
N ALA A 146 25.54 -6.04 -8.26
CA ALA A 146 25.83 -4.84 -7.48
C ALA A 146 25.27 -3.54 -8.11
N GLY A 147 25.02 -3.50 -9.42
CA GLY A 147 24.43 -2.34 -10.09
C GLY A 147 23.03 -2.04 -9.60
N LYS A 148 22.19 -3.06 -9.41
CA LYS A 148 20.82 -2.90 -8.87
C LYS A 148 20.86 -2.38 -7.44
N ASP A 149 21.70 -2.99 -6.60
CA ASP A 149 21.85 -2.60 -5.20
C ASP A 149 22.42 -1.18 -5.06
N ASN A 150 23.31 -0.77 -5.97
CA ASN A 150 23.85 0.59 -6.02
C ASN A 150 22.76 1.61 -6.39
N LEU A 151 21.94 1.31 -7.41
CA LEU A 151 20.82 2.18 -7.80
C LEU A 151 19.79 2.31 -6.67
N GLU A 152 19.43 1.22 -6.01
CA GLU A 152 18.48 1.26 -4.89
C GLU A 152 19.03 2.07 -3.70
N ARG A 153 20.32 1.89 -3.37
CA ARG A 153 21.00 2.70 -2.33
C ARG A 153 21.10 4.17 -2.71
N TYR A 154 21.30 4.46 -3.99
CA TYR A 154 21.31 5.81 -4.53
C TYR A 154 19.94 6.48 -4.39
N LEU A 155 18.87 5.80 -4.76
CA LEU A 155 17.50 6.30 -4.56
C LEU A 155 17.20 6.54 -3.07
N LEU A 156 17.60 5.62 -2.19
CA LEU A 156 17.41 5.79 -0.75
C LEU A 156 18.15 7.00 -0.18
N SER A 157 19.38 7.30 -0.62
CA SER A 157 20.12 8.46 -0.11
C SER A 157 19.46 9.79 -0.48
N HIS A 158 18.67 9.84 -1.55
CA HIS A 158 17.91 11.02 -1.95
C HIS A 158 16.62 11.26 -1.17
N LEU A 159 16.21 10.33 -0.30
CA LEU A 159 15.14 10.54 0.68
C LEU A 159 15.66 11.32 1.90
N HIS A 160 16.16 12.53 1.65
CA HIS A 160 16.76 13.41 2.67
C HIS A 160 16.43 14.88 2.39
N LYS A 161 16.25 15.70 3.44
CA LYS A 161 15.92 17.16 3.31
C LYS A 161 16.93 17.96 2.49
N SER A 162 18.20 17.58 2.51
CA SER A 162 19.28 18.24 1.77
C SER A 162 19.40 17.76 0.31
N SER A 163 18.65 16.74 -0.07
CA SER A 163 18.67 16.21 -1.43
C SER A 163 18.12 17.25 -2.41
N THR A 164 18.79 17.40 -3.55
CA THR A 164 18.29 18.21 -4.67
C THR A 164 16.95 17.68 -5.23
N TYR A 165 16.62 16.43 -4.93
CA TYR A 165 15.42 15.72 -5.36
C TYR A 165 14.40 15.51 -4.23
N ALA A 166 14.56 16.22 -3.09
CA ALA A 166 13.66 16.07 -1.93
C ALA A 166 12.18 16.30 -2.28
N ASP A 167 11.89 17.29 -3.13
CA ASP A 167 10.53 17.58 -3.63
C ASP A 167 9.92 16.44 -4.46
N THR A 168 10.75 15.58 -5.05
CA THR A 168 10.38 14.37 -5.81
C THR A 168 10.46 13.08 -4.98
N SER A 169 10.57 13.15 -3.66
CA SER A 169 10.59 11.99 -2.75
C SER A 169 9.45 11.00 -2.99
N TYR A 170 8.27 11.49 -3.37
CA TYR A 170 7.10 10.68 -3.69
C TYR A 170 7.35 9.75 -4.89
N PHE A 171 8.10 10.23 -5.89
CA PHE A 171 8.48 9.48 -7.08
C PHE A 171 9.56 8.45 -6.75
N ILE A 172 10.57 8.86 -5.98
CA ILE A 172 11.62 7.97 -5.48
C ILE A 172 11.01 6.83 -4.67
N PHE A 173 10.04 7.15 -3.80
CA PHE A 173 9.31 6.18 -3.00
C PHE A 173 8.55 5.17 -3.86
N ILE A 174 7.76 5.61 -4.85
CA ILE A 174 7.02 4.64 -5.69
C ILE A 174 7.98 3.75 -6.48
N ALA A 175 9.11 4.28 -6.95
CA ALA A 175 10.15 3.48 -7.58
C ALA A 175 10.69 2.40 -6.64
N LEU A 176 11.08 2.77 -5.41
CA LEU A 176 11.54 1.84 -4.39
C LEU A 176 10.44 0.84 -3.96
N HIS A 177 9.18 1.25 -3.93
CA HIS A 177 8.04 0.35 -3.69
C HIS A 177 7.94 -0.73 -4.76
N ARG A 178 8.07 -0.38 -6.05
CA ARG A 178 8.14 -1.36 -7.16
C ARG A 178 9.39 -2.24 -7.15
N MET A 179 10.39 -1.90 -6.34
CA MET A 179 11.61 -2.67 -6.12
C MET A 179 11.56 -3.51 -4.83
N ASP A 180 10.38 -3.65 -4.20
CA ASP A 180 10.18 -4.34 -2.93
C ASP A 180 10.89 -3.69 -1.72
N ARG A 181 11.28 -2.42 -1.83
CA ARG A 181 11.97 -1.63 -0.79
C ARG A 181 11.04 -0.68 -0.01
N THR A 182 9.74 -0.96 0.01
CA THR A 182 8.71 -0.08 0.62
C THR A 182 9.04 0.34 2.06
N VAL A 183 9.41 -0.62 2.91
CA VAL A 183 9.67 -0.35 4.34
C VAL A 183 10.95 0.44 4.54
N ASP A 184 11.99 0.16 3.76
CA ASP A 184 13.27 0.86 3.85
C ASP A 184 13.09 2.30 3.39
N ALA A 185 12.36 2.52 2.29
CA ALA A 185 12.02 3.84 1.79
C ALA A 185 11.22 4.66 2.82
N LEU A 186 10.20 4.07 3.46
CA LEU A 186 9.43 4.74 4.50
C LEU A 186 10.26 5.07 5.74
N THR A 187 11.13 4.14 6.15
CA THR A 187 12.00 4.33 7.31
C THR A 187 12.96 5.49 7.07
N GLN A 188 13.61 5.49 5.90
CA GLN A 188 14.53 6.56 5.48
C GLN A 188 13.81 7.90 5.36
N ALA A 189 12.67 7.92 4.67
CA ALA A 189 11.88 9.13 4.48
C ALA A 189 11.39 9.70 5.82
N ARG A 190 10.90 8.86 6.74
CA ARG A 190 10.50 9.33 8.06
C ARG A 190 11.66 9.96 8.81
N ALA A 191 12.79 9.25 8.88
CA ALA A 191 13.96 9.72 9.62
C ALA A 191 14.51 11.06 9.12
N HIS A 192 14.39 11.35 7.82
CA HIS A 192 15.10 12.45 7.19
C HIS A 192 14.24 13.50 6.51
N LEU A 193 12.96 13.21 6.21
CA LEU A 193 12.02 14.13 5.56
C LEU A 193 10.88 14.58 6.48
N GLU A 194 10.57 13.89 7.58
CA GLU A 194 9.46 14.29 8.47
C GLU A 194 9.63 15.75 8.97
N GLY A 195 8.58 16.57 8.85
CA GLY A 195 8.61 17.99 9.19
C GLY A 195 9.40 18.86 8.21
N ASP A 196 9.59 18.42 6.96
CA ASP A 196 10.18 19.25 5.92
C ASP A 196 9.25 20.39 5.47
N LYS A 197 9.83 21.49 4.98
CA LYS A 197 9.07 22.68 4.54
C LYS A 197 8.57 22.59 3.10
N VAL A 198 9.03 21.60 2.34
CA VAL A 198 8.70 21.42 0.92
C VAL A 198 7.64 20.34 0.71
N TYR A 199 7.06 19.83 1.80
CA TYR A 199 6.06 18.76 1.82
C TYR A 199 6.54 17.45 1.19
N ALA A 200 7.84 17.19 1.15
CA ALA A 200 8.44 15.97 0.61
C ALA A 200 7.87 14.72 1.31
N TYR A 201 7.87 14.69 2.65
CA TYR A 201 7.35 13.52 3.36
C TYR A 201 5.83 13.40 3.20
N SER A 202 5.10 14.51 3.29
CA SER A 202 3.65 14.55 3.05
C SER A 202 3.27 14.04 1.66
N ASN A 203 3.97 14.44 0.59
CA ASN A 203 3.70 13.98 -0.77
C ASN A 203 3.96 12.47 -0.90
N LEU A 204 5.02 11.97 -0.26
CA LEU A 204 5.32 10.54 -0.19
C LEU A 204 4.20 9.75 0.50
N LEU A 205 3.70 10.23 1.65
CA LEU A 205 2.55 9.62 2.33
C LEU A 205 1.29 9.66 1.46
N GLY A 206 1.07 10.74 0.71
CA GLY A 206 -0.01 10.84 -0.28
C GLY A 206 0.11 9.76 -1.36
N THR A 207 1.32 9.52 -1.89
CA THR A 207 1.56 8.42 -2.84
C THR A 207 1.35 7.05 -2.22
N LEU A 208 1.80 6.82 -0.98
CA LEU A 208 1.51 5.56 -0.27
C LEU A 208 0.01 5.35 -0.09
N ALA A 209 -0.73 6.40 0.29
CA ALA A 209 -2.19 6.34 0.40
C ALA A 209 -2.88 6.10 -0.95
N ALA A 210 -2.30 6.56 -2.05
CA ALA A 210 -2.76 6.26 -3.41
C ALA A 210 -2.53 4.79 -3.77
N VAL A 211 -1.35 4.26 -3.47
CA VAL A 211 -0.99 2.84 -3.68
C VAL A 211 -1.92 1.94 -2.88
N VAL A 212 -2.13 2.19 -1.58
CA VAL A 212 -3.06 1.38 -0.78
C VAL A 212 -4.48 1.49 -1.35
N SER A 213 -4.94 2.69 -1.70
CA SER A 213 -6.30 2.87 -2.24
C SER A 213 -6.53 2.11 -3.56
N ARG A 214 -5.57 2.17 -4.49
CA ARG A 214 -5.71 1.64 -5.85
C ARG A 214 -5.18 0.23 -6.04
N GLU A 215 -4.32 -0.25 -5.16
CA GLU A 215 -3.55 -1.50 -5.40
C GLU A 215 -3.57 -2.46 -4.22
N HIS A 216 -4.44 -2.24 -3.22
CA HIS A 216 -4.54 -3.12 -2.05
C HIS A 216 -4.70 -4.62 -2.37
N PHE A 217 -5.28 -4.96 -3.53
CA PHE A 217 -5.43 -6.34 -3.98
C PHE A 217 -4.13 -7.01 -4.42
N ALA A 218 -3.07 -6.24 -4.69
CA ALA A 218 -1.75 -6.74 -5.09
C ALA A 218 -0.71 -6.63 -3.96
N ILE A 219 -1.05 -5.94 -2.86
CA ILE A 219 -0.15 -5.75 -1.72
C ILE A 219 -0.19 -6.99 -0.82
N ASP A 220 0.99 -7.55 -0.52
CA ASP A 220 1.16 -8.59 0.50
C ASP A 220 0.57 -8.12 1.84
N PRO A 221 -0.44 -8.84 2.41
CA PRO A 221 -1.03 -8.49 3.69
C PRO A 221 -0.01 -8.34 4.83
N ALA A 222 1.11 -9.07 4.78
CA ALA A 222 2.17 -9.00 5.79
C ALA A 222 2.97 -7.66 5.74
N LEU A 223 2.85 -6.90 4.65
CA LEU A 223 3.49 -5.59 4.53
C LEU A 223 2.79 -4.53 5.38
N TYR A 224 1.47 -4.62 5.57
CA TYR A 224 0.70 -3.59 6.28
C TYR A 224 1.13 -3.36 7.73
N PRO A 225 1.32 -4.39 8.58
CA PRO A 225 1.79 -4.16 9.95
C PRO A 225 3.18 -3.50 10.00
N ARG A 226 4.04 -3.80 9.01
CA ARG A 226 5.37 -3.18 8.90
C ARG A 226 5.28 -1.71 8.53
N ILE A 227 4.40 -1.36 7.59
CA ILE A 227 4.09 0.03 7.25
C ILE A 227 3.54 0.77 8.48
N GLN A 228 2.54 0.21 9.15
CA GLN A 228 1.93 0.81 10.34
C GLN A 228 2.97 1.07 11.44
N LYS A 229 3.86 0.11 11.70
CA LYS A 229 4.96 0.28 12.66
C LYS A 229 5.90 1.44 12.30
N VAL A 230 6.24 1.59 11.02
CA VAL A 230 7.10 2.70 10.57
C VAL A 230 6.38 4.05 10.68
N LEU A 231 5.04 4.09 10.58
CA LEU A 231 4.26 5.33 10.65
C LEU A 231 3.81 5.70 12.07
N GLU A 232 4.00 4.80 13.04
CA GLU A 232 3.55 5.00 14.42
C GLU A 232 4.17 6.27 15.04
N GLY A 233 3.32 7.20 15.47
CA GLY A 233 3.74 8.47 16.07
C GLY A 233 4.17 9.54 15.07
N SER A 234 4.00 9.33 13.77
CA SER A 234 4.14 10.40 12.77
C SER A 234 3.11 11.50 13.02
N THR A 235 3.52 12.76 12.99
CA THR A 235 2.61 13.91 13.14
C THR A 235 2.14 14.51 11.82
N GLU A 236 2.58 13.92 10.71
CA GLU A 236 2.30 14.39 9.37
C GLU A 236 0.90 14.01 8.90
N HIS A 237 0.37 14.76 7.93
CA HIS A 237 -0.95 14.47 7.39
C HIS A 237 -0.97 13.04 6.83
N ASP A 238 -1.84 12.20 7.36
CA ASP A 238 -1.82 10.76 7.13
C ASP A 238 -2.63 10.31 5.90
N PHE A 239 -3.42 11.20 5.28
CA PHE A 239 -4.27 10.89 4.11
C PHE A 239 -5.21 9.69 4.33
N LYS A 240 -5.69 9.54 5.57
CA LYS A 240 -6.53 8.40 6.01
C LYS A 240 -5.86 7.05 5.76
N LEU A 241 -4.52 7.02 5.83
CA LEU A 241 -3.75 5.83 5.47
C LEU A 241 -4.01 4.68 6.46
N ALA A 242 -4.21 4.99 7.74
CA ALA A 242 -4.56 3.98 8.74
C ALA A 242 -5.91 3.32 8.40
N GLU A 243 -6.92 4.11 8.05
CA GLU A 243 -8.25 3.65 7.66
C GLU A 243 -8.20 2.85 6.36
N LYS A 244 -7.48 3.34 5.35
CA LYS A 244 -7.27 2.63 4.08
C LYS A 244 -6.61 1.26 4.30
N ILE A 245 -5.55 1.21 5.11
CA ILE A 245 -4.87 -0.05 5.45
C ILE A 245 -5.81 -1.00 6.20
N ASN A 246 -6.54 -0.50 7.19
CA ASN A 246 -7.46 -1.32 7.97
C ASN A 246 -8.58 -1.88 7.09
N LEU A 247 -9.16 -1.06 6.21
CA LEU A 247 -10.19 -1.49 5.28
C LEU A 247 -9.65 -2.52 4.28
N ALA A 248 -8.44 -2.31 3.74
CA ALA A 248 -7.80 -3.25 2.82
C ALA A 248 -7.60 -4.62 3.46
N ARG A 249 -7.15 -4.65 4.73
CA ARG A 249 -6.97 -5.88 5.50
C ARG A 249 -8.31 -6.58 5.78
N LEU A 250 -9.38 -5.82 6.06
CA LEU A 250 -10.72 -6.38 6.27
C LEU A 250 -11.27 -7.03 5.00
N LEU A 251 -11.09 -6.41 3.83
CA LEU A 251 -11.52 -6.97 2.55
C LEU A 251 -10.76 -8.25 2.21
N GLN A 252 -9.45 -8.29 2.45
CA GLN A 252 -8.64 -9.50 2.29
C GLN A 252 -9.13 -10.63 3.21
N LEU A 253 -9.34 -10.33 4.51
CA LEU A 253 -9.87 -11.31 5.45
C LEU A 253 -11.26 -11.82 5.04
N ALA A 254 -12.14 -10.93 4.56
CA ALA A 254 -13.46 -11.31 4.07
C ALA A 254 -13.37 -12.26 2.87
N SER A 255 -12.44 -12.02 1.94
CA SER A 255 -12.22 -12.92 0.79
C SER A 255 -11.71 -14.29 1.24
N GLU A 256 -10.80 -14.35 2.22
CA GLU A 256 -10.30 -15.61 2.79
C GLU A 256 -11.39 -16.42 3.50
N LEU A 257 -12.36 -15.75 4.12
CA LEU A 257 -13.50 -16.39 4.80
C LEU A 257 -14.65 -16.76 3.85
N SER A 258 -14.70 -16.16 2.66
CA SER A 258 -15.78 -16.36 1.69
C SER A 258 -15.49 -17.45 0.68
N GLU A 259 -14.24 -17.92 0.57
CA GLU A 259 -13.89 -19.16 -0.13
C GLU A 259 -14.53 -20.33 0.64
N PRO A 260 -15.66 -20.89 0.18
CA PRO A 260 -16.21 -22.10 0.78
C PRO A 260 -15.30 -23.25 0.34
N ASP A 261 -15.12 -24.23 1.22
CA ASP A 261 -14.50 -25.52 0.91
C ASP A 261 -15.15 -26.16 -0.34
N ALA A 262 -14.71 -25.79 -1.54
CA ALA A 262 -15.08 -26.41 -2.81
C ALA A 262 -14.27 -27.70 -3.06
N ASP A 263 -13.74 -28.30 -1.99
CA ASP A 263 -13.14 -29.62 -1.96
C ASP A 263 -14.12 -30.69 -1.42
N THR A 264 -15.39 -30.59 -1.82
CA THR A 264 -16.32 -31.74 -1.81
C THR A 264 -16.20 -32.59 -3.08
N SER A 265 -15.09 -32.50 -3.81
CA SER A 265 -14.73 -33.44 -4.87
C SER A 265 -14.04 -34.69 -4.30
N ARG A 266 -14.61 -35.29 -3.24
CA ARG A 266 -14.28 -36.70 -2.94
C ARG A 266 -14.84 -37.53 -4.10
N PRO A 267 -14.01 -38.32 -4.81
CA PRO A 267 -14.54 -39.24 -5.80
C PRO A 267 -15.49 -40.21 -5.10
N ARG A 268 -16.76 -40.15 -5.49
CA ARG A 268 -17.77 -41.12 -5.09
C ARG A 268 -17.27 -42.47 -5.58
N ALA A 269 -16.81 -43.31 -4.65
CA ALA A 269 -16.34 -44.66 -4.94
C ALA A 269 -17.42 -45.35 -5.78
N THR A 270 -17.06 -45.64 -7.03
CA THR A 270 -17.87 -46.42 -7.97
C THR A 270 -18.03 -47.81 -7.35
N LEU A 271 -19.20 -48.07 -6.78
CA LEU A 271 -19.62 -49.42 -6.42
C LEU A 271 -19.68 -50.22 -7.72
N ALA A 272 -18.71 -51.12 -7.87
CA ALA A 272 -18.71 -52.15 -8.89
C ALA A 272 -19.99 -52.98 -8.75
N SER A 273 -20.90 -52.84 -9.70
CA SER A 273 -21.92 -53.85 -9.95
C SER A 273 -21.33 -54.86 -10.93
N GLU A 274 -21.02 -56.04 -10.40
CA GLU A 274 -20.83 -57.27 -11.16
C GLU A 274 -22.06 -57.50 -12.05
N GLY A 275 -21.79 -57.73 -13.34
CA GLY A 275 -22.77 -58.10 -14.35
C GLY A 275 -22.11 -59.08 -15.31
N THR A 276 -22.13 -60.34 -14.88
CA THR A 276 -21.71 -61.56 -15.56
C THR A 276 -22.50 -61.79 -16.87
N GLU A 277 -21.92 -62.64 -17.74
CA GLU A 277 -22.56 -63.40 -18.83
C GLU A 277 -22.70 -62.69 -20.20
N ASN A 278 -22.52 -63.33 -21.35
CA ASN A 278 -21.84 -64.57 -21.75
C ASN A 278 -21.78 -64.56 -23.30
N SER A 279 -20.91 -65.41 -23.85
CA SER A 279 -21.15 -66.18 -25.08
C SER A 279 -21.04 -65.56 -26.49
N THR A 280 -19.95 -65.98 -27.14
CA THR A 280 -19.89 -66.75 -28.40
C THR A 280 -20.11 -66.10 -29.79
N ASN A 281 -19.08 -66.31 -30.61
CA ASN A 281 -19.07 -67.05 -31.88
C ASN A 281 -18.90 -66.33 -33.24
N SER A 282 -18.13 -67.05 -34.07
CA SER A 282 -18.03 -67.07 -35.53
C SER A 282 -17.28 -65.92 -36.20
N ALA A 283 -16.06 -66.10 -36.71
CA ALA A 283 -15.62 -66.95 -37.83
C ALA A 283 -16.14 -66.47 -39.21
N LYS A 284 -15.19 -66.06 -40.07
CA LYS A 284 -15.03 -66.24 -41.53
C LYS A 284 -14.15 -65.10 -42.04
N SER A 285 -12.90 -65.41 -42.41
CA SER A 285 -12.44 -65.78 -43.77
C SER A 285 -12.05 -64.54 -44.57
#